data_AF-Q9RG93-F1
#
_entry.id   AF-Q9RG93-F1
#
_cell.length_a   1.000
_cell.length_b   1.000
_cell.length_c   1.000
_cell.angle_alpha   90.00
_cell.angle_beta   90.00
_cell.angle_gamma   90.00
#
_symmetry.space_group_name_H-M   'P 1'
#
loop_
_entity.id
_entity.type
_entity.pdbx_description
1 polymer ?
#
loop_
_entity_poly.entity_id
_entity_poly.type
_entity_poly.pdbx_seq_one_letter_code
_entity_poly.pdbx_strand_id
1 'polypeptide(L)'
;MGLPQPIVTQQMVIAELVKAGIDRDIATDLSYRYYRNELTYKDIEYLETTFNLKLEKVEASLKSDIKDLDNKIDTVENNLNIKIDNVRNELKSDIKDLDNKIDNVRNELKSDIKDLDNKIDNVRNELKSDIKDLDNKIDVNKMELKSTLRLHNWMFGTIITISIGILLTLIFK
;
A
#
# COMPACT_ATOMS: atom_id res chain seq x y z
N MET A 1 27.48 -69.37 -34.97
CA MET A 1 27.85 -70.34 -33.92
C MET A 1 29.25 -69.99 -33.45
N GLY A 2 29.41 -69.55 -32.20
CA GLY A 2 30.74 -69.32 -31.63
C GLY A 2 31.47 -70.65 -31.46
N LEU A 3 32.76 -70.68 -31.81
CA LEU A 3 33.61 -71.85 -31.61
C LEU A 3 33.58 -72.29 -30.14
N PRO A 4 33.59 -73.59 -29.83
CA PRO A 4 33.65 -74.07 -28.45
C PRO A 4 34.96 -73.54 -27.82
N GLN A 5 34.81 -72.71 -26.79
CA GLN A 5 35.96 -72.25 -26.02
C GLN A 5 36.52 -73.43 -25.22
N PRO A 6 37.83 -73.68 -25.26
CA PRO A 6 38.43 -74.75 -24.49
C PRO A 6 38.17 -74.50 -22.99
N ILE A 7 37.59 -75.48 -22.31
CA ILE A 7 37.36 -75.41 -20.86
C ILE A 7 38.71 -75.62 -20.18
N VAL A 8 39.25 -74.54 -19.62
CA VAL A 8 40.47 -74.60 -18.81
C VAL A 8 40.10 -75.30 -17.49
N THR A 9 40.68 -76.48 -17.22
CA THR A 9 40.46 -77.23 -15.97
C THR A 9 41.46 -76.83 -14.89
N GLN A 10 41.12 -77.06 -13.61
CA GLN A 10 42.01 -76.77 -12.48
C GLN A 10 43.37 -77.45 -12.65
N GLN A 11 43.37 -78.69 -13.14
CA GLN A 11 44.59 -79.46 -13.38
C GLN A 11 45.46 -78.86 -14.50
N MET A 12 44.84 -78.29 -15.54
CA MET A 12 45.55 -77.59 -16.63
C MET A 12 46.26 -76.34 -16.10
N VAL A 13 45.59 -75.57 -15.22
CA VAL A 13 46.19 -74.39 -14.58
C VAL A 13 47.33 -74.80 -13.66
N ILE A 14 47.17 -75.85 -12.84
CA ILE A 14 48.24 -76.37 -11.97
C ILE A 14 49.46 -76.78 -12.81
N ALA A 15 49.23 -77.55 -13.88
CA ALA A 15 50.31 -78.03 -14.75
C ALA A 15 51.12 -76.87 -15.35
N GLU A 16 50.45 -75.82 -15.83
CA GLU A 16 51.15 -74.66 -16.40
C GLU A 16 51.83 -73.77 -15.35
N LEU A 17 51.23 -73.59 -14.17
CA LEU A 17 51.88 -72.86 -13.07
C LEU A 17 53.15 -73.58 -12.59
N VAL A 18 53.10 -74.91 -12.43
CA VAL A 18 54.27 -75.72 -12.08
C VAL A 18 55.35 -75.68 -13.17
N LYS A 19 54.94 -75.74 -14.45
CA LYS A 19 55.87 -75.60 -15.58
C LYS A 19 56.52 -74.23 -15.66
N ALA A 20 55.82 -73.17 -15.21
CA ALA A 20 56.37 -71.83 -15.05
C ALA A 20 57.31 -71.69 -13.82
N GLY A 21 57.56 -72.77 -13.07
CA GLY A 21 58.46 -72.80 -11.93
C GLY A 21 57.83 -72.42 -10.60
N ILE A 22 56.50 -72.34 -10.52
CA ILE A 22 55.78 -72.10 -9.26
C ILE A 22 55.74 -73.41 -8.47
N ASP A 23 55.98 -73.32 -7.16
CA ASP A 23 55.85 -74.45 -6.25
C ASP A 23 54.47 -75.13 -6.36
N ARG A 24 54.44 -76.47 -6.26
CA ARG A 24 53.22 -77.25 -6.53
C ARG A 24 52.07 -76.94 -5.57
N ASP A 25 52.39 -76.62 -4.31
CA ASP A 25 51.37 -76.29 -3.31
C ASP A 25 50.81 -74.89 -3.59
N ILE A 26 51.69 -73.94 -3.95
CA ILE A 26 51.31 -72.60 -4.38
C ILE A 26 50.48 -72.64 -5.68
N ALA A 27 50.88 -73.46 -6.65
CA ALA A 27 50.17 -73.64 -7.91
C ALA A 27 48.77 -74.23 -7.72
N THR A 28 48.62 -75.14 -6.74
CA THR A 28 47.35 -75.76 -6.38
C THR A 28 46.41 -74.75 -5.71
N ASP A 29 46.91 -73.94 -4.79
CA ASP A 29 46.16 -72.85 -4.16
C ASP A 29 45.73 -71.78 -5.18
N LEU A 30 46.65 -71.30 -6.04
CA LEU A 30 46.33 -70.32 -7.09
C LEU A 30 45.32 -70.85 -8.11
N SER A 31 45.46 -72.11 -8.53
CA SER A 31 44.52 -72.76 -9.44
C SER A 31 43.13 -72.90 -8.80
N TYR A 32 43.06 -73.22 -7.51
CA TYR A 32 41.80 -73.26 -6.76
C TYR A 32 41.13 -71.87 -6.73
N ARG A 33 41.88 -70.82 -6.40
CA ARG A 33 41.39 -69.43 -6.38
C ARG A 33 40.90 -68.96 -7.74
N TYR A 34 41.61 -69.32 -8.81
CA TYR A 34 41.21 -69.05 -10.19
C TYR A 34 39.89 -69.74 -10.54
N TYR A 35 39.77 -71.05 -10.26
CA TYR A 35 38.57 -71.81 -10.58
C TYR A 35 37.34 -71.37 -9.77
N ARG A 36 37.56 -70.87 -8.57
CA ARG A 36 36.52 -70.37 -7.66
C ARG A 36 36.25 -68.87 -7.79
N ASN A 37 36.93 -68.18 -8.71
CA ASN A 37 36.83 -66.73 -8.92
C ASN A 37 37.04 -65.89 -7.65
N GLU A 38 37.82 -66.39 -6.68
CA GLU A 38 37.97 -65.72 -5.37
C GLU A 38 38.59 -64.32 -5.49
N LEU A 39 39.44 -64.10 -6.50
CA LEU A 39 40.04 -62.79 -6.77
C LEU A 39 39.00 -61.79 -7.28
N THR A 40 38.15 -62.21 -8.22
CA THR A 40 37.07 -61.41 -8.79
C THR A 40 36.03 -61.00 -7.74
N TYR A 41 35.68 -61.91 -6.82
CA TYR A 41 34.76 -61.60 -5.73
C TYR A 41 35.31 -60.52 -4.78
N LYS A 42 36.61 -60.57 -4.46
CA LYS A 42 37.27 -59.55 -3.63
C LYS A 42 37.30 -58.18 -4.30
N ASP A 43 37.56 -58.13 -5.61
CA ASP A 43 37.54 -56.88 -6.36
C ASP A 43 36.14 -56.25 -6.40
N ILE A 44 35.09 -57.08 -6.57
CA ILE A 44 33.69 -56.64 -6.53
C ILE A 44 33.33 -56.11 -5.12
N GLU A 45 33.69 -56.84 -4.07
CA GLU A 45 33.46 -56.43 -2.68
C GLU A 45 34.15 -55.09 -2.36
N TYR A 46 35.38 -54.90 -2.85
CA TYR A 46 36.10 -53.63 -2.71
C TYR A 46 35.40 -52.48 -3.45
N LEU A 47 34.93 -52.73 -4.68
CA LEU A 47 34.17 -51.74 -5.45
C LEU A 47 32.86 -51.39 -4.77
N GLU A 48 32.08 -52.38 -4.34
CA GLU A 48 30.82 -52.20 -3.61
C GLU A 48 31.04 -51.35 -2.35
N THR A 49 32.03 -51.70 -1.54
CA THR A 49 32.39 -50.94 -0.33
C THR A 49 32.76 -49.50 -0.68
N THR A 50 33.58 -49.31 -1.71
CA THR A 50 34.02 -47.97 -2.15
C THR A 50 32.85 -47.13 -2.67
N PHE A 51 31.93 -47.73 -3.43
CA PHE A 51 30.75 -47.05 -3.96
C PHE A 51 29.78 -46.68 -2.85
N ASN A 52 29.48 -47.60 -1.93
CA ASN A 52 28.61 -47.34 -0.79
C ASN A 52 29.15 -46.18 0.06
N LEU A 53 30.45 -46.18 0.37
CA LEU A 53 31.10 -45.09 1.11
C LEU A 53 31.01 -43.74 0.38
N LYS A 54 31.14 -43.71 -0.95
CA LYS A 54 30.98 -42.48 -1.73
C LYS A 54 29.53 -42.02 -1.75
N LEU A 55 28.58 -42.94 -1.85
CA LEU A 55 27.15 -42.65 -1.86
C LEU A 55 26.70 -42.07 -0.52
N GLU A 56 27.12 -42.66 0.59
CA GLU A 56 26.87 -42.14 1.94
C GLU A 56 27.43 -40.72 2.12
N LYS A 57 28.65 -40.44 1.62
CA LYS A 57 29.24 -39.10 1.69
C LYS A 57 28.45 -38.08 0.88
N VAL A 58 27.99 -38.44 -0.31
CA VAL A 58 27.15 -37.57 -1.15
C VAL A 58 25.81 -37.31 -0.47
N GLU A 59 25.16 -38.35 0.06
CA GLU A 59 23.90 -38.22 0.79
C GLU A 59 24.05 -37.30 2.02
N ALA A 60 25.10 -37.49 2.81
CA ALA A 60 25.40 -36.66 3.96
C ALA A 60 25.64 -35.19 3.58
N SER A 61 26.40 -34.94 2.51
CA SER A 61 26.64 -33.58 1.99
C SER A 61 25.33 -32.92 1.54
N LEU A 62 24.53 -33.61 0.73
CA LEU A 62 23.26 -33.07 0.23
C LEU A 62 22.27 -32.79 1.39
N LYS A 63 22.22 -33.66 2.39
CA LYS A 63 21.39 -33.46 3.57
C LYS A 63 21.83 -32.23 4.38
N SER A 64 23.14 -31.98 4.46
CA SER A 64 23.69 -30.77 5.08
C SER A 64 23.30 -29.52 4.27
N ASP A 65 23.48 -29.55 2.95
CA ASP A 65 23.14 -28.42 2.07
C ASP A 65 21.65 -28.08 2.11
N ILE A 66 20.77 -29.09 2.13
CA ILE A 66 19.32 -28.91 2.27
C ILE A 66 19.00 -28.23 3.61
N LYS A 67 19.59 -28.71 4.71
CA LYS A 67 19.39 -28.10 6.04
C LYS A 67 19.86 -26.64 6.08
N ASP A 68 20.98 -26.33 5.45
CA ASP A 68 21.50 -24.96 5.37
C ASP A 68 20.59 -24.05 4.51
N LEU A 69 19.99 -24.60 3.45
CA LEU A 69 18.99 -23.88 2.65
C LEU A 69 17.71 -23.65 3.44
N ASP A 70 17.20 -24.65 4.16
CA ASP A 70 16.02 -24.50 5.03
C ASP A 70 16.23 -23.38 6.05
N ASN A 71 17.38 -23.37 6.74
CA ASN A 71 17.73 -22.30 7.69
C ASN A 71 17.79 -20.90 7.04
N LYS A 72 18.30 -20.81 5.80
CA LYS A 72 18.33 -19.56 5.04
C LYS A 72 16.93 -19.11 4.64
N ILE A 73 16.06 -20.03 4.24
CA ILE A 73 14.66 -19.76 3.91
C ILE A 73 13.94 -19.23 5.14
N ASP A 74 14.04 -19.92 6.28
CA ASP A 74 13.43 -19.48 7.55
C ASP A 74 13.90 -18.08 7.96
N THR A 75 15.20 -17.80 7.79
CA THR A 75 15.78 -16.48 8.09
C THR A 75 15.20 -15.39 7.17
N VAL A 76 15.09 -15.67 5.87
CA VAL A 76 14.51 -14.71 4.90
C VAL A 76 13.03 -14.48 5.19
N GLU A 77 12.26 -15.54 5.45
CA GLU A 77 10.84 -15.46 5.77
C GLU A 77 10.60 -14.60 7.02
N ASN A 78 11.33 -14.85 8.10
CA ASN A 78 11.24 -14.06 9.33
C ASN A 78 11.58 -12.59 9.10
N ASN A 79 12.64 -12.30 8.34
CA ASN A 79 13.01 -10.92 8.01
C ASN A 79 11.95 -10.21 7.15
N LEU A 80 11.34 -10.91 6.20
CA LEU A 80 10.25 -10.37 5.39
C LEU A 80 9.01 -10.09 6.23
N ASN A 81 8.62 -11.01 7.12
CA ASN A 81 7.49 -10.82 8.04
C ASN A 81 7.69 -9.57 8.91
N ILE A 82 8.88 -9.40 9.51
CA ILE A 82 9.21 -8.21 10.30
C ILE A 82 9.10 -6.93 9.45
N LYS A 83 9.65 -6.93 8.24
CA LYS A 83 9.57 -5.75 7.35
C LYS A 83 8.13 -5.42 6.96
N ILE A 84 7.32 -6.44 6.66
CA ILE A 84 5.90 -6.26 6.33
C ILE A 84 5.14 -5.67 7.52
N ASP A 85 5.37 -6.18 8.73
CA ASP A 85 4.70 -5.68 9.93
C ASP A 85 5.12 -4.24 10.28
N ASN A 86 6.39 -3.90 10.10
CA ASN A 86 6.86 -2.52 10.25
C ASN A 86 6.16 -1.57 9.28
N VAL A 87 6.14 -1.89 7.98
CA VAL A 87 5.46 -1.07 6.97
C VAL A 87 3.95 -0.95 7.27
N ARG A 88 3.30 -2.03 7.69
CA ARG A 88 1.88 -1.99 8.08
C ARG A 88 1.63 -1.04 9.26
N ASN A 89 2.50 -1.06 10.26
CA ASN A 89 2.37 -0.21 11.44
C ASN A 89 2.62 1.27 11.11
N GLU A 90 3.64 1.56 10.29
CA GLU A 90 3.91 2.91 9.79
C GLU A 90 2.72 3.47 9.01
N LEU A 91 2.21 2.72 8.02
CA LEU A 91 1.04 3.14 7.24
C LEU A 91 -0.20 3.35 8.10
N LYS A 92 -0.43 2.51 9.12
CA LYS A 92 -1.54 2.68 10.05
C LYS A 92 -1.40 3.97 10.88
N SER A 93 -0.17 4.33 11.28
CA SER A 93 0.10 5.59 11.97
C SER A 93 -0.14 6.79 11.06
N ASP A 94 0.38 6.75 9.83
CA ASP A 94 0.22 7.82 8.85
C ASP A 94 -1.25 8.08 8.51
N ILE A 95 -2.05 7.02 8.33
CA ILE A 95 -3.49 7.14 8.10
C ILE A 95 -4.17 7.84 9.28
N LYS A 96 -3.84 7.44 10.51
CA LYS A 96 -4.42 8.06 11.72
C LYS A 96 -4.05 9.54 11.83
N ASP A 97 -2.82 9.90 11.50
CA ASP A 97 -2.36 11.29 11.53
C ASP A 97 -3.03 12.14 10.44
N LEU A 98 -3.28 11.56 9.26
CA LEU A 98 -4.05 12.20 8.19
C LEU A 98 -5.51 12.38 8.60
N ASP A 99 -6.16 11.38 9.19
CA ASP A 99 -7.54 11.49 9.69
C ASP A 99 -7.66 12.63 10.71
N ASN A 100 -6.73 12.72 11.67
CA ASN A 100 -6.69 13.82 12.64
C ASN A 100 -6.52 15.19 11.97
N LYS A 101 -5.64 15.30 10.96
CA LYS A 101 -5.45 16.56 10.20
C LYS A 101 -6.72 16.94 9.44
N ILE A 102 -7.40 15.97 8.82
CA ILE A 102 -8.65 16.18 8.10
C ILE A 102 -9.73 16.69 9.07
N ASP A 103 -9.86 16.07 10.24
CA ASP A 103 -10.85 16.48 11.24
C ASP A 103 -10.57 17.88 11.80
N ASN A 104 -9.31 18.23 12.03
CA ASN A 104 -8.93 19.59 12.43
C ASN A 104 -9.34 20.62 11.38
N VAL A 105 -8.97 20.41 10.10
CA VAL A 105 -9.34 21.32 8.99
C VAL A 105 -10.86 21.42 8.85
N ARG A 106 -11.59 20.31 8.98
CA ARG A 106 -13.07 20.33 8.95
C ARG A 106 -13.66 21.17 10.07
N ASN A 107 -13.11 21.07 11.28
CA ASN A 107 -13.58 21.84 12.43
C ASN A 107 -13.28 23.33 12.28
N GLU A 108 -12.08 23.69 11.80
CA GLU A 108 -11.70 25.07 11.49
C GLU A 108 -12.65 25.67 10.44
N LEU A 109 -12.85 24.99 9.29
CA LEU A 109 -13.76 25.46 8.24
C LEU A 109 -15.20 25.61 8.74
N LYS A 110 -15.67 24.70 9.60
CA LYS A 110 -17.00 24.80 10.20
C LYS A 110 -17.13 26.03 11.10
N SER A 111 -16.07 26.38 11.83
CA SER A 111 -16.02 27.60 12.64
C SER A 111 -16.04 28.85 11.76
N ASP A 112 -15.20 28.89 10.73
CA ASP A 112 -15.12 30.02 9.81
C ASP A 112 -16.45 30.28 9.09
N ILE A 113 -17.13 29.22 8.64
CA ILE A 113 -18.46 29.32 8.02
C ILE A 113 -19.46 29.93 9.02
N LYS A 114 -19.47 29.46 10.27
CA LYS A 114 -20.37 29.99 11.31
C LYS A 114 -20.10 31.47 11.61
N ASP A 115 -18.83 31.87 11.65
CA ASP A 115 -18.45 33.25 11.88
C ASP A 115 -18.85 34.16 10.70
N LEU A 116 -18.75 33.65 9.47
CA LEU A 116 -19.25 34.34 8.28
C LEU A 116 -20.77 34.48 8.29
N ASP A 117 -21.51 33.43 8.63
CA ASP A 117 -22.97 33.48 8.76
C ASP A 117 -23.39 34.56 9.78
N ASN A 118 -22.74 34.60 10.95
CA ASN A 118 -22.98 35.63 11.96
C ASN A 118 -22.70 37.05 11.43
N LYS A 119 -21.60 37.25 10.69
CA LYS A 119 -21.27 38.55 10.07
C LYS A 119 -22.31 38.95 9.03
N ILE A 120 -22.76 38.01 8.20
CA ILE A 120 -23.81 38.25 7.20
C ILE A 120 -25.11 38.67 7.88
N ASP A 121 -25.52 37.99 8.96
CA ASP A 121 -26.74 38.32 9.70
C ASP A 121 -26.65 39.69 10.38
N ASN A 122 -25.49 40.06 10.93
CA ASN A 122 -25.25 41.40 11.47
C ASN A 122 -25.40 42.48 10.39
N VAL A 123 -24.73 42.32 9.25
CA VAL A 123 -24.83 43.27 8.12
C VAL A 123 -26.27 43.37 7.61
N ARG A 124 -27.00 42.26 7.51
CA ARG A 124 -28.42 42.26 7.13
C ARG A 124 -29.28 43.04 8.11
N ASN A 125 -29.03 42.89 9.41
CA ASN A 125 -29.77 43.61 10.45
C ASN A 125 -29.47 45.12 10.43
N GLU A 126 -28.21 45.50 10.25
CA GLU A 126 -27.78 46.90 10.09
C GLU A 126 -28.46 47.54 8.87
N LEU A 127 -28.37 46.89 7.70
CA LEU A 127 -29.03 47.38 6.48
C LEU A 127 -30.55 47.50 6.64
N LYS A 128 -31.19 46.56 7.33
CA LYS A 128 -32.62 46.62 7.61
C LYS A 128 -32.98 47.81 8.52
N SER A 129 -32.11 48.15 9.47
CA SER A 129 -32.27 49.34 10.31
C SER A 129 -32.11 50.61 9.49
N ASP A 130 -31.06 50.70 8.68
CA ASP A 130 -30.79 51.85 7.81
C ASP A 130 -31.93 52.12 6.83
N ILE A 131 -32.48 51.07 6.21
CA ILE A 131 -33.65 51.16 5.32
C ILE A 131 -34.86 51.71 6.09
N LYS A 132 -35.12 51.22 7.30
CA LYS A 132 -36.24 51.69 8.12
C LYS A 132 -36.08 53.17 8.51
N ASP A 133 -34.86 53.60 8.84
CA ASP A 133 -34.57 54.99 9.18
C ASP A 133 -34.72 55.91 7.97
N LEU A 134 -34.33 55.44 6.77
CA LEU A 134 -34.57 56.15 5.51
C LEU A 134 -36.06 56.26 5.19
N ASP A 135 -36.83 55.18 5.32
CA ASP A 135 -38.28 55.18 5.13
C ASP A 135 -38.96 56.21 6.04
N ASN A 136 -38.59 56.24 7.33
CA ASN A 136 -39.10 57.22 8.30
C ASN A 136 -38.78 58.66 7.87
N LYS A 137 -37.54 58.94 7.43
CA LYS A 137 -37.14 60.28 6.94
C LYS A 137 -37.92 60.69 5.69
N ILE A 138 -38.15 59.76 4.77
CA ILE A 138 -38.95 60.00 3.56
C ILE A 138 -40.39 60.34 3.93
N ASP A 139 -41.00 59.61 4.85
CA ASP A 139 -42.36 59.86 5.32
C ASP A 139 -42.50 61.23 5.99
N VAL A 140 -41.54 61.61 6.87
CA VAL A 140 -41.49 62.94 7.49
C VAL A 140 -41.39 64.03 6.42
N ASN A 141 -40.43 63.93 5.50
CA ASN A 141 -40.25 64.92 4.43
C ASN A 141 -41.50 65.04 3.55
N LYS A 142 -42.19 63.93 3.26
CA LYS A 142 -43.45 63.91 2.51
C LYS A 142 -44.57 64.62 3.27
N MET A 143 -44.67 64.43 4.59
CA MET A 143 -45.62 65.13 5.44
C MET A 143 -45.35 66.63 5.48
N GLU A 144 -44.09 67.04 5.68
CA GLU A 144 -43.66 68.44 5.69
C GLU A 144 -43.96 69.13 4.35
N LEU A 145 -43.61 68.51 3.22
CA LEU A 145 -43.91 69.02 1.88
C LEU A 145 -45.43 69.17 1.67
N LYS A 146 -46.21 68.16 2.03
CA LYS A 146 -47.68 68.20 1.91
C LYS A 146 -48.28 69.31 2.77
N SER A 147 -47.78 69.52 3.98
CA SER A 147 -48.23 70.60 4.87
C SER A 147 -47.90 71.99 4.28
N THR A 148 -46.68 72.14 3.74
CA THR A 148 -46.20 73.37 3.11
C THR A 148 -47.03 73.70 1.87
N LEU A 149 -47.30 72.72 1.00
CA LEU A 149 -48.16 72.90 -0.17
C LEU A 149 -49.60 73.29 0.22
N ARG A 150 -50.16 72.70 1.28
CA ARG A 150 -51.49 73.08 1.78
C ARG A 150 -51.52 74.54 2.24
N LEU A 151 -50.50 74.99 2.94
CA LEU A 151 -50.37 76.39 3.37
C LEU A 151 -50.27 77.34 2.16
N HIS A 152 -49.40 77.03 1.19
CA HIS A 152 -49.27 77.84 -0.03
C HIS A 152 -50.58 77.90 -0.82
N ASN A 153 -51.26 76.76 -1.01
CA ASN A 153 -52.55 76.73 -1.69
C ASN A 153 -53.61 77.57 -0.95
N TRP A 154 -53.63 77.53 0.38
CA TRP A 154 -54.51 78.36 1.20
C TRP A 154 -54.18 79.86 1.04
N MET A 155 -52.91 80.24 1.11
CA MET A 155 -52.45 81.62 0.89
C MET A 155 -52.83 82.14 -0.50
N PHE A 156 -52.59 81.36 -1.56
CA PHE A 156 -52.99 81.75 -2.92
C PHE A 156 -54.50 81.97 -3.03
N GLY A 157 -55.32 81.14 -2.39
CA GLY A 157 -56.76 81.36 -2.31
C GLY A 157 -57.14 82.70 -1.68
N THR A 158 -56.47 83.09 -0.58
CA THR A 158 -56.68 84.42 0.04
C THR A 158 -56.23 85.58 -0.85
N ILE A 159 -55.09 85.45 -1.53
CA ILE A 159 -54.58 86.48 -2.44
C ILE A 159 -55.51 86.66 -3.65
N ILE A 160 -55.99 85.56 -4.24
CA ILE A 160 -56.94 85.59 -5.37
C ILE A 160 -58.24 86.28 -4.96
N THR A 161 -58.82 85.90 -3.81
CA THR A 161 -60.08 86.50 -3.32
C THR A 161 -59.95 87.99 -3.04
N ILE A 162 -58.85 88.43 -2.41
CA ILE A 162 -58.55 89.86 -2.21
C ILE A 162 -58.40 90.58 -3.56
N SER A 163 -57.64 90.00 -4.51
CA SER A 163 -57.38 90.61 -5.81
C SER A 163 -58.66 90.81 -6.63
N ILE A 164 -59.55 89.81 -6.64
CA ILE A 164 -60.87 89.90 -7.29
C ILE A 164 -61.75 90.95 -6.61
N GLY A 165 -61.77 90.98 -5.27
CA GLY A 165 -62.55 91.97 -4.51
C GLY A 165 -62.14 93.42 -4.81
N ILE A 166 -60.83 93.69 -4.90
CA ILE A 166 -60.30 95.01 -5.28
C ILE A 166 -60.71 95.35 -6.72
N LEU A 167 -60.56 94.42 -7.67
CA LEU A 167 -60.94 94.63 -9.07
C LEU A 167 -62.43 94.97 -9.24
N LEU A 168 -63.31 94.21 -8.57
CA LEU A 168 -64.75 94.48 -8.58
C LEU A 168 -65.07 95.88 -8.02
N THR A 169 -64.44 96.26 -6.90
CA THR A 169 -64.61 97.58 -6.28
C THR A 169 -64.19 98.71 -7.22
N LEU A 170 -63.16 98.50 -8.04
CA LEU A 170 -62.69 99.48 -9.04
C LEU A 170 -63.60 99.59 -10.27
N ILE A 171 -64.26 98.50 -10.69
CA ILE A 171 -65.15 98.49 -11.86
C ILE A 171 -66.51 99.14 -11.56
N PHE A 172 -67.03 98.98 -10.34
CA PHE A 172 -68.37 99.45 -9.94
C PHE A 172 -68.37 100.82 -9.22
N LYS A 173 -67.28 101.58 -9.30
CA LYS A 173 -67.13 102.93 -8.74
C LYS A 173 -67.08 103.97 -9.86
#